data_AF-A0A067NFK6-F1
#
_entry.id   AF-A0A067NFK6-F1
#
_cell.length_a   1.000
_cell.length_b   1.000
_cell.length_c   1.000
_cell.angle_alpha   90.00
_cell.angle_beta   90.00
_cell.angle_gamma   90.00
#
_symmetry.space_group_name_H-M   'P 1'
#
loop_
_entity.id
_entity.type
_entity.pdbx_description
1 polymer ?
#
loop_
_entity_poly.entity_id
_entity_poly.type
_entity_poly.pdbx_seq_one_letter_code
_entity_poly.pdbx_strand_id
1 'polypeptide(L)'
;MILEARSSVLVRKYDEPKAQDPPPYSDIERSYGPAYPSTSSRAAPAASLAPPPSLSIRRADSDCAPVNGLHLQKRKEDITGSYWVDPCLPASDTHRPPKGWRAPPNVSFETHQGAINVELSTACLHEGRAKSIARASSHTGDITVTLADAQPDQTINVDMTSRRGTVALFIPRSFSGVIQLTTRRGSMELLPGLLKIAKIVNETETETLLMIANPRTAASSSTANYCQLYSRFGKLYVGVKGEDKLLPKEPGKWAKFAQYLGVHMNSSSVSINSHGSTS
;
A
#
# COMPACT_ATOMS: atom_id res chain seq x y z
N MET A 1 -32.41 -8.97 36.55
CA MET A 1 -31.34 -9.58 37.36
C MET A 1 -30.21 -9.92 36.42
N ILE A 2 -29.20 -9.05 36.31
CA ILE A 2 -28.06 -9.21 35.40
C ILE A 2 -26.87 -9.60 36.27
N LEU A 3 -26.37 -10.81 36.11
CA LEU A 3 -25.20 -11.34 36.81
C LEU A 3 -23.92 -10.79 36.15
N GLU A 4 -23.28 -9.83 36.80
CA GLU A 4 -21.92 -9.39 36.46
C GLU A 4 -20.90 -10.45 36.92
N ALA A 5 -20.35 -11.19 35.97
CA ALA A 5 -19.19 -12.05 36.21
C ALA A 5 -17.92 -11.20 36.21
N ARG A 6 -17.41 -10.88 37.41
CA ARG A 6 -16.09 -10.25 37.60
C ARG A 6 -15.00 -11.27 37.30
N SER A 7 -14.37 -11.14 36.13
CA SER A 7 -13.17 -11.91 35.75
C SER A 7 -11.95 -11.32 36.44
N SER A 8 -11.40 -12.04 37.42
CA SER A 8 -10.13 -11.71 38.06
C SER A 8 -8.97 -12.12 37.16
N VAL A 9 -8.31 -11.13 36.55
CA VAL A 9 -7.09 -11.35 35.77
C VAL A 9 -5.92 -11.51 36.74
N LEU A 10 -5.44 -12.75 36.87
CA LEU A 10 -4.19 -13.09 37.56
C LEU A 10 -3.01 -12.50 36.77
N VAL A 11 -2.47 -11.39 37.27
CA VAL A 11 -1.21 -10.81 36.79
C VAL A 11 -0.09 -11.76 37.18
N ARG A 12 0.37 -12.58 36.23
CA ARG A 12 1.60 -13.37 36.40
C ARG A 12 2.78 -12.40 36.44
N LYS A 13 3.41 -12.31 37.61
CA LYS A 13 4.70 -11.66 37.81
C LYS A 13 5.73 -12.47 37.01
N TYR A 14 6.21 -11.94 35.90
CA TYR A 14 7.32 -12.54 35.17
C TYR A 14 8.59 -12.20 35.94
N ASP A 15 9.30 -13.23 36.40
CA ASP A 15 10.64 -13.06 36.95
C ASP A 15 11.54 -12.47 35.86
N GLU A 16 12.10 -11.31 36.18
CA GLU A 16 13.03 -10.58 35.34
C GLU A 16 14.26 -11.46 35.07
N PRO A 17 14.53 -11.85 33.80
CA PRO A 17 15.68 -12.67 33.50
C PRO A 17 16.94 -11.89 33.88
N LYS A 18 17.71 -12.42 34.84
CA LYS A 18 19.01 -11.87 35.24
C LYS A 18 19.80 -11.62 33.96
N ALA A 19 20.18 -10.36 33.74
CA ALA A 19 21.02 -9.96 32.63
C ALA A 19 22.29 -10.83 32.63
N GLN A 20 22.35 -11.78 31.69
CA GLN A 20 23.58 -12.48 31.39
C GLN A 20 24.50 -11.44 30.76
N ASP A 21 25.65 -11.21 31.40
CA ASP A 21 26.69 -10.35 30.83
C ASP A 21 26.98 -10.84 29.40
N PRO A 22 27.02 -9.92 28.41
CA PRO A 22 27.31 -10.31 27.05
C PRO A 22 28.65 -11.05 27.00
N PRO A 23 28.78 -12.11 26.20
CA PRO A 23 30.02 -12.85 26.09
C PRO A 23 31.16 -11.88 25.73
N PRO A 24 32.35 -12.06 26.31
CA PRO A 24 33.49 -11.20 26.03
C PRO A 24 33.76 -11.17 24.52
N TYR A 25 33.82 -9.97 23.95
CA TYR A 25 34.24 -9.79 22.57
C TYR A 25 35.68 -10.28 22.46
N SER A 26 35.88 -11.42 21.81
CA SER A 26 37.20 -11.85 21.40
C SER A 26 37.70 -10.90 20.32
N ASP A 27 38.82 -10.23 20.59
CA ASP A 27 39.55 -9.42 19.63
C ASP A 27 39.95 -10.32 18.45
N ILE A 28 39.20 -10.23 17.36
CA ILE A 28 39.59 -10.86 16.10
C ILE A 28 40.78 -10.07 15.58
N GLU A 29 41.98 -10.59 15.84
CA GLU A 29 43.20 -10.14 15.19
C GLU A 29 42.99 -10.16 13.67
N ARG A 30 42.94 -8.96 13.08
CA ARG A 30 42.89 -8.78 11.63
C ARG A 30 44.22 -9.24 11.05
N SER A 31 44.27 -10.51 10.68
CA SER A 31 45.35 -11.05 9.86
C SER A 31 45.28 -10.37 8.49
N TYR A 32 46.21 -9.46 8.25
CA TYR A 32 46.40 -8.78 6.97
C TYR A 32 46.73 -9.82 5.91
N GLY A 33 45.76 -10.11 5.04
CA GLY A 33 45.96 -10.97 3.87
C GLY A 33 46.96 -10.35 2.87
N PRO A 34 47.61 -11.19 2.05
CA PRO A 34 48.67 -10.77 1.13
C PRO A 34 48.16 -9.79 0.06
N ALA A 35 49.00 -8.80 -0.24
CA ALA A 35 48.77 -7.77 -1.25
C ALA A 35 48.45 -8.39 -2.63
N TYR A 36 47.29 -8.03 -3.18
CA TYR A 36 46.92 -8.40 -4.55
C TYR A 36 47.84 -7.69 -5.57
N PRO A 37 48.28 -8.39 -6.63
CA PRO A 37 49.09 -7.79 -7.68
C PRO A 37 48.27 -6.76 -8.47
N SER A 38 48.79 -5.54 -8.50
CA SER A 38 48.31 -4.42 -9.31
C SER A 38 48.29 -4.81 -10.79
N THR A 39 47.11 -5.06 -11.34
CA THR A 39 46.94 -5.26 -12.77
C THR A 39 46.89 -3.89 -13.45
N SER A 40 47.95 -3.63 -14.22
CA SER A 40 48.14 -2.44 -15.04
C SER A 40 46.94 -2.20 -15.96
N SER A 41 46.31 -1.03 -15.80
CA SER A 41 45.18 -0.59 -16.61
C SER A 41 45.65 -0.30 -18.04
N ARG A 42 45.27 -1.18 -18.98
CA ARG A 42 45.39 -0.94 -20.41
C ARG A 42 44.43 0.20 -20.78
N ALA A 43 44.99 1.35 -21.15
CA ALA A 43 44.25 2.50 -21.64
C ALA A 43 43.41 2.11 -22.87
N ALA A 44 42.09 2.09 -22.70
CA ALA A 44 41.15 1.93 -23.80
C ALA A 44 41.04 3.24 -24.59
N PRO A 45 40.96 3.17 -25.93
CA PRO A 45 40.83 4.36 -26.77
C PRO A 45 39.50 5.08 -26.47
N ALA A 46 39.59 6.41 -26.39
CA ALA A 46 38.46 7.31 -26.16
C ALA A 46 37.46 7.22 -27.32
N ALA A 47 36.48 6.33 -27.19
CA ALA A 47 35.31 6.33 -28.05
C ALA A 47 34.45 7.54 -27.66
N SER A 48 34.33 8.49 -28.60
CA SER A 48 33.44 9.64 -28.56
C SER A 48 32.04 9.23 -28.09
N LEU A 49 31.74 9.48 -26.81
CA LEU A 49 30.44 9.21 -26.20
C LEU A 49 29.41 10.16 -26.82
N ALA A 50 28.58 9.63 -27.72
CA ALA A 50 27.34 10.29 -28.09
C ALA A 50 26.54 10.53 -26.79
N PRO A 51 25.93 11.72 -26.60
CA PRO A 51 25.11 11.98 -25.43
C PRO A 51 24.03 10.89 -25.34
N PRO A 52 23.83 10.28 -24.16
CA PRO A 52 22.82 9.24 -24.01
C PRO A 52 21.47 9.80 -24.47
N PRO A 53 20.68 9.03 -25.23
CA PRO A 53 19.37 9.49 -25.67
C PRO A 53 18.59 9.93 -24.45
N SER A 54 18.17 11.19 -24.43
CA SER A 54 17.29 11.73 -23.40
C SER A 54 16.01 10.92 -23.44
N LEU A 55 15.87 10.00 -22.48
CA LEU A 55 14.62 9.28 -22.26
C LEU A 55 13.60 10.34 -21.87
N SER A 56 12.85 10.84 -22.84
CA SER A 56 11.63 11.59 -22.58
C SER A 56 10.73 10.63 -21.80
N ILE A 57 10.71 10.79 -20.48
CA ILE A 57 9.77 10.12 -19.61
C ILE A 57 8.41 10.54 -20.14
N ARG A 58 7.79 9.66 -20.95
CA ARG A 58 6.42 9.83 -21.40
C ARG A 58 5.58 9.78 -20.14
N ARG A 59 5.25 10.95 -19.60
CA ARG A 59 4.15 11.09 -18.65
C ARG A 59 2.96 10.51 -19.39
N ALA A 60 2.43 9.40 -18.89
CA ALA A 60 1.15 8.92 -19.39
C ALA A 60 0.19 10.11 -19.36
N ASP A 61 -0.55 10.30 -20.45
CA ASP A 61 -1.53 11.37 -20.69
C ASP A 61 -2.71 11.22 -19.72
N SER A 62 -2.43 11.30 -18.43
CA SER A 62 -3.41 11.40 -17.39
C SER A 62 -3.83 12.86 -17.36
N ASP A 63 -4.95 13.19 -18.02
CA ASP A 63 -5.62 14.50 -17.93
C ASP A 63 -6.08 14.87 -16.50
N CYS A 64 -5.62 14.12 -15.48
CA CYS A 64 -5.92 14.35 -14.09
C CYS A 64 -5.03 15.47 -13.54
N ALA A 65 -5.67 16.58 -13.17
CA ALA A 65 -5.00 17.64 -12.42
C ALA A 65 -4.44 17.08 -11.08
N PRO A 66 -3.24 17.52 -10.66
CA PRO A 66 -2.70 17.16 -9.35
C PRO A 66 -3.58 17.72 -8.23
N VAL A 67 -3.75 16.95 -7.15
CA VAL A 67 -4.64 17.27 -6.04
C VAL A 67 -3.93 17.22 -4.69
N ASN A 68 -4.34 18.10 -3.78
CA ASN A 68 -4.02 18.04 -2.36
C ASN A 68 -5.23 18.46 -1.52
N GLY A 69 -5.51 17.71 -0.46
CA GLY A 69 -6.70 17.88 0.37
C GLY A 69 -7.99 17.38 -0.28
N LEU A 70 -7.93 16.43 -1.23
CA LEU A 70 -9.12 15.86 -1.85
C LEU A 70 -9.83 14.91 -0.87
N HIS A 71 -11.09 15.20 -0.54
CA HIS A 71 -11.92 14.33 0.28
C HIS A 71 -13.20 13.95 -0.47
N LEU A 72 -13.28 12.69 -0.91
CA LEU A 72 -14.46 12.13 -1.55
C LEU A 72 -15.18 11.21 -0.56
N GLN A 73 -16.37 11.62 -0.13
CA GLN A 73 -17.22 10.81 0.73
C GLN A 73 -18.55 10.53 0.02
N LYS A 74 -18.87 9.25 -0.15
CA LYS A 74 -20.13 8.78 -0.73
C LYS A 74 -20.82 7.83 0.24
N ARG A 75 -22.14 7.68 0.16
CA ARG A 75 -22.85 6.76 1.07
C ARG A 75 -23.03 5.36 0.50
N LYS A 76 -23.55 5.26 -0.72
CA LYS A 76 -23.95 3.99 -1.36
C LYS A 76 -23.41 3.82 -2.77
N GLU A 77 -22.46 4.68 -3.13
CA GLU A 77 -21.91 4.75 -4.46
C GLU A 77 -20.46 4.33 -4.44
N ASP A 78 -20.05 3.82 -5.59
CA ASP A 78 -18.67 3.47 -5.83
C ASP A 78 -17.84 4.73 -6.09
N ILE A 79 -16.57 4.63 -5.71
CA ILE A 79 -15.55 5.64 -5.98
C ILE A 79 -14.52 4.99 -6.89
N THR A 80 -14.42 5.50 -8.11
CA THR A 80 -13.46 5.01 -9.10
C THR A 80 -12.65 6.18 -9.66
N GLY A 81 -11.47 5.88 -10.23
CA GLY A 81 -10.67 6.85 -10.98
C GLY A 81 -9.18 6.81 -10.66
N SER A 82 -8.43 7.62 -11.39
CA SER A 82 -6.99 7.80 -11.20
C SER A 82 -6.73 9.19 -10.64
N TYR A 83 -5.89 9.29 -9.61
CA TYR A 83 -5.62 10.53 -8.89
C TYR A 83 -4.12 10.77 -8.78
N TRP A 84 -3.71 12.00 -9.07
CA TRP A 84 -2.32 12.47 -8.90
C TRP A 84 -2.22 13.28 -7.63
N VAL A 85 -1.59 12.70 -6.61
CA VAL A 85 -1.44 13.33 -5.29
C VAL A 85 -0.18 14.18 -5.31
N ASP A 86 -0.31 15.49 -5.12
CA ASP A 86 0.82 16.41 -4.97
C ASP A 86 0.81 17.07 -3.59
N PRO A 87 1.60 16.56 -2.63
CA PRO A 87 1.67 17.13 -1.27
C PRO A 87 2.29 18.53 -1.23
N CYS A 88 2.91 18.98 -2.32
CA CYS A 88 3.57 20.28 -2.44
C CYS A 88 2.57 21.39 -2.82
N LEU A 89 1.37 21.05 -3.29
CA LEU A 89 0.28 22.01 -3.45
C LEU A 89 -0.21 22.53 -2.09
N PRO A 90 -0.68 23.78 -2.01
CA PRO A 90 -1.29 24.28 -0.77
C PRO A 90 -2.50 23.40 -0.41
N ALA A 91 -2.53 22.88 0.81
CA ALA A 91 -3.71 22.19 1.30
C ALA A 91 -4.88 23.18 1.35
N SER A 92 -6.07 22.76 0.93
CA SER A 92 -7.30 23.52 1.15
C SER A 92 -7.39 23.86 2.64
N ASP A 93 -7.42 25.16 2.97
CA ASP A 93 -7.34 25.70 4.33
C ASP A 93 -8.58 25.36 5.20
N THR A 94 -9.44 24.48 4.70
CA THR A 94 -10.78 24.23 5.22
C THR A 94 -10.80 23.71 6.65
N HIS A 95 -9.78 22.99 7.13
CA HIS A 95 -9.75 22.53 8.53
C HIS A 95 -8.32 22.33 9.05
N ARG A 96 -7.79 23.30 9.80
CA ARG A 96 -6.61 23.05 10.65
C ARG A 96 -7.04 22.09 11.77
N PRO A 97 -6.47 20.89 11.86
CA PRO A 97 -6.84 19.96 12.91
C PRO A 97 -6.47 20.54 14.28
N PRO A 98 -7.19 20.18 15.35
CA PRO A 98 -6.84 20.59 16.71
C PRO A 98 -5.41 20.15 17.06
N LYS A 99 -4.72 20.91 17.91
CA LYS A 99 -3.37 20.56 18.38
C LYS A 99 -3.35 19.13 18.95
N GLY A 100 -2.48 18.28 18.41
CA GLY A 100 -2.35 16.87 18.82
C GLY A 100 -3.08 15.86 17.93
N TRP A 101 -3.84 16.31 16.93
CA TRP A 101 -4.41 15.43 15.92
C TRP A 101 -3.39 15.09 14.83
N ARG A 102 -3.55 13.91 14.22
CA ARG A 102 -2.73 13.50 13.08
C ARG A 102 -2.94 14.49 11.93
N ALA A 103 -1.87 14.76 11.17
CA ALA A 103 -1.98 15.55 9.95
C ALA A 103 -3.07 14.96 9.03
N PRO A 104 -3.92 15.80 8.43
CA PRO A 104 -4.96 15.32 7.52
C PRO A 104 -4.31 14.62 6.32
N PRO A 105 -4.97 13.58 5.75
CA PRO A 105 -4.48 12.95 4.55
C PRO A 105 -4.53 13.92 3.36
N ASN A 106 -3.58 13.79 2.43
CA ASN A 106 -3.61 14.55 1.17
C ASN A 106 -4.79 14.13 0.30
N VAL A 107 -5.17 12.86 0.34
CA VAL A 107 -6.39 12.35 -0.31
C VAL A 107 -7.11 11.35 0.57
N SER A 108 -8.45 11.39 0.57
CA SER A 108 -9.30 10.49 1.34
C SER A 108 -10.52 10.07 0.52
N PHE A 109 -10.73 8.76 0.41
CA PHE A 109 -11.87 8.15 -0.25
C PHE A 109 -12.67 7.36 0.77
N GLU A 110 -13.94 7.69 0.95
CA GLU A 110 -14.79 7.07 1.95
C GLU A 110 -16.15 6.67 1.37
N THR A 111 -16.56 5.43 1.61
CA THR A 111 -17.92 4.98 1.31
C THR A 111 -18.51 4.11 2.41
N HIS A 112 -19.83 4.14 2.60
CA HIS A 112 -20.48 3.23 3.56
C HIS A 112 -20.88 1.90 2.90
N GLN A 113 -21.38 1.95 1.67
CA GLN A 113 -21.88 0.81 0.89
C GLN A 113 -21.46 0.96 -0.56
N GLY A 114 -20.18 0.77 -0.85
CA GLY A 114 -19.65 0.93 -2.20
C GLY A 114 -18.25 0.36 -2.30
N ALA A 115 -17.87 0.04 -3.53
CA ALA A 115 -16.50 -0.30 -3.87
C ALA A 115 -15.66 0.96 -4.04
N ILE A 116 -14.39 0.88 -3.66
CA ILE A 116 -13.39 1.89 -3.96
C ILE A 116 -12.38 1.24 -4.89
N ASN A 117 -12.23 1.73 -6.11
CA ASN A 117 -11.24 1.26 -7.07
C ASN A 117 -10.45 2.44 -7.63
N VAL A 118 -9.32 2.75 -7.00
CA VAL A 118 -8.55 3.96 -7.32
C VAL A 118 -7.11 3.62 -7.69
N GLU A 119 -6.60 4.34 -8.67
CA GLU A 119 -5.17 4.36 -9.01
C GLU A 119 -4.55 5.64 -8.47
N LEU A 120 -3.48 5.53 -7.69
CA LEU A 120 -2.80 6.66 -7.08
C LEU A 120 -1.40 6.79 -7.67
N SER A 121 -1.07 7.98 -8.14
CA SER A 121 0.32 8.36 -8.43
C SER A 121 0.69 9.54 -7.54
N THR A 122 1.98 9.64 -7.20
CA THR A 122 2.50 10.81 -6.53
C THR A 122 3.20 11.73 -7.54
N ALA A 123 2.94 13.02 -7.41
CA ALA A 123 3.68 14.07 -8.07
C ALA A 123 4.25 14.98 -6.98
N CYS A 124 5.37 15.61 -7.26
CA CYS A 124 5.82 16.81 -6.56
C CYS A 124 6.86 17.40 -7.49
N LEU A 125 6.60 18.63 -7.90
CA LEU A 125 7.47 19.36 -8.81
C LEU A 125 8.69 19.94 -8.09
N HIS A 126 8.60 20.11 -6.76
CA HIS A 126 9.64 20.74 -5.98
C HIS A 126 10.70 19.76 -5.51
N GLU A 127 11.95 20.22 -5.53
CA GLU A 127 13.09 19.54 -4.93
C GLU A 127 12.90 19.50 -3.41
N GLY A 128 12.32 18.40 -2.93
CA GLY A 128 12.02 18.23 -1.52
C GLY A 128 11.45 16.84 -1.26
N ARG A 129 11.79 16.29 -0.09
CA ARG A 129 11.20 15.04 0.38
C ARG A 129 9.77 15.29 0.81
N ALA A 130 8.86 15.12 -0.14
CA ALA A 130 7.45 15.29 0.12
C ALA A 130 6.81 13.94 0.45
N LYS A 131 5.97 13.93 1.48
CA LYS A 131 5.26 12.75 1.97
C LYS A 131 3.79 12.87 1.62
N SER A 132 3.33 11.98 0.76
CA SER A 132 1.91 11.84 0.42
C SER A 132 1.23 10.89 1.39
N ILE A 133 0.04 11.22 1.84
CA ILE A 133 -0.80 10.41 2.72
C ILE A 133 -2.14 10.21 2.01
N ALA A 134 -2.46 8.95 1.70
CA ALA A 134 -3.71 8.55 1.08
C ALA A 134 -4.49 7.65 2.04
N ARG A 135 -5.81 7.86 2.11
CA ARG A 135 -6.71 7.03 2.89
C ARG A 135 -7.86 6.50 2.04
N ALA A 136 -8.18 5.23 2.18
CA ALA A 136 -9.36 4.60 1.59
C ALA A 136 -10.14 3.82 2.66
N SER A 137 -11.42 4.12 2.84
CA SER A 137 -12.24 3.54 3.90
C SER A 137 -13.60 3.09 3.38
N SER A 138 -14.00 1.85 3.66
CA SER A 138 -15.34 1.35 3.34
C SER A 138 -15.97 0.57 4.49
N HIS A 139 -17.22 0.86 4.84
CA HIS A 139 -17.90 0.03 5.85
C HIS A 139 -18.31 -1.33 5.29
N THR A 140 -18.84 -1.35 4.07
CA THR A 140 -19.22 -2.57 3.37
C THR A 140 -18.94 -2.38 1.89
N GLY A 141 -17.91 -3.03 1.40
CA GLY A 141 -17.45 -2.92 0.03
C GLY A 141 -15.98 -3.26 -0.11
N ASP A 142 -15.62 -3.58 -1.35
CA ASP A 142 -14.25 -3.96 -1.70
C ASP A 142 -13.43 -2.69 -1.97
N ILE A 143 -12.19 -2.67 -1.50
CA ILE A 143 -11.26 -1.56 -1.69
C ILE A 143 -10.08 -2.09 -2.49
N THR A 144 -9.87 -1.56 -3.68
CA THR A 144 -8.70 -1.82 -4.53
C THR A 144 -7.95 -0.52 -4.73
N VAL A 145 -6.70 -0.49 -4.29
CA VAL A 145 -5.79 0.65 -4.52
C VAL A 145 -4.61 0.14 -5.34
N THR A 146 -4.35 0.80 -6.47
CA THR A 146 -3.18 0.53 -7.30
C THR A 146 -2.25 1.73 -7.23
N LEU A 147 -1.01 1.51 -6.79
CA LEU A 147 0.02 2.53 -6.77
C LEU A 147 0.77 2.54 -8.10
N ALA A 148 0.91 3.72 -8.72
CA ALA A 148 1.84 3.94 -9.81
C ALA A 148 3.28 4.04 -9.29
N ASP A 149 4.25 3.98 -10.21
CA ASP A 149 5.65 4.21 -9.86
C ASP A 149 5.84 5.58 -9.20
N ALA A 150 6.45 5.56 -8.02
CA ALA A 150 6.79 6.80 -7.33
C ALA A 150 8.01 7.44 -8.00
N GLN A 151 8.01 8.77 -8.06
CA GLN A 151 9.22 9.52 -8.41
C GLN A 151 10.31 9.30 -7.34
N PRO A 152 11.59 9.45 -7.70
CA PRO A 152 12.66 9.46 -6.70
C PRO A 152 12.37 10.50 -5.61
N ASP A 153 12.75 10.19 -4.38
CA ASP A 153 12.59 11.03 -3.18
C ASP A 153 11.15 11.32 -2.72
N GLN A 154 10.15 10.73 -3.36
CA GLN A 154 8.78 10.78 -2.89
C GLN A 154 8.43 9.57 -2.06
N THR A 155 7.67 9.81 -0.99
CA THR A 155 7.11 8.73 -0.17
C THR A 155 5.60 8.81 -0.16
N ILE A 156 4.98 7.64 -0.14
CA ILE A 156 3.55 7.49 0.01
C ILE A 156 3.22 6.63 1.23
N ASN A 157 2.29 7.14 2.02
CA ASN A 157 1.66 6.44 3.12
C ASN A 157 0.22 6.13 2.74
N VAL A 158 -0.16 4.85 2.73
CA VAL A 158 -1.50 4.42 2.34
C VAL A 158 -2.16 3.74 3.53
N ASP A 159 -3.34 4.23 3.94
CA ASP A 159 -4.18 3.63 4.98
C ASP A 159 -5.48 3.13 4.34
N MET A 160 -5.67 1.80 4.34
CA MET A 160 -6.85 1.15 3.79
C MET A 160 -7.60 0.43 4.89
N THR A 161 -8.87 0.77 5.10
CA THR A 161 -9.69 0.18 6.16
C THR A 161 -11.03 -0.29 5.62
N SER A 162 -11.36 -1.57 5.83
CA SER A 162 -12.70 -2.09 5.56
C SER A 162 -13.29 -2.84 6.76
N ARG A 163 -14.59 -2.66 7.05
CA ARG A 163 -15.24 -3.54 8.05
C ARG A 163 -15.64 -4.87 7.41
N ARG A 164 -16.18 -4.84 6.21
CA ARG A 164 -16.65 -6.01 5.45
C ARG A 164 -16.35 -5.81 3.98
N GLY A 165 -15.43 -6.59 3.45
CA GLY A 165 -15.04 -6.52 2.05
C GLY A 165 -13.58 -6.86 1.87
N THR A 166 -13.25 -7.17 0.63
CA THR A 166 -11.89 -7.45 0.20
C THR A 166 -11.10 -6.16 0.12
N VAL A 167 -9.92 -6.11 0.71
CA VAL A 167 -9.00 -4.97 0.60
C VAL A 167 -7.78 -5.46 -0.16
N ALA A 168 -7.47 -4.82 -1.28
CA ALA A 168 -6.39 -5.20 -2.17
C ALA A 168 -5.49 -4.01 -2.49
N LEU A 169 -4.20 -4.19 -2.28
CA LEU A 169 -3.17 -3.21 -2.63
C LEU A 169 -2.25 -3.78 -3.71
N PHE A 170 -2.12 -3.06 -4.82
CA PHE A 170 -1.13 -3.35 -5.84
C PHE A 170 -0.03 -2.30 -5.81
N ILE A 171 1.18 -2.70 -5.45
CA ILE A 171 2.35 -1.82 -5.39
C ILE A 171 3.18 -1.91 -6.67
N PRO A 172 3.88 -0.85 -7.10
CA PRO A 172 4.85 -0.97 -8.18
C PRO A 172 6.08 -1.75 -7.73
N ARG A 173 6.85 -2.29 -8.68
CA ARG A 173 8.18 -2.91 -8.39
C ARG A 173 9.17 -1.93 -7.77
N SER A 174 9.01 -0.63 -8.04
CA SER A 174 9.85 0.42 -7.49
C SER A 174 9.63 0.65 -5.99
N PHE A 175 8.52 0.15 -5.42
CA PHE A 175 8.16 0.36 -4.03
C PHE A 175 9.25 -0.14 -3.07
N SER A 176 9.61 0.71 -2.11
CA SER A 176 10.48 0.33 -1.00
C SER A 176 9.91 0.86 0.31
N GLY A 177 9.67 -0.03 1.26
CA GLY A 177 9.05 0.34 2.52
C GLY A 177 8.46 -0.82 3.28
N VAL A 178 7.52 -0.49 4.17
CA VAL A 178 6.88 -1.45 5.07
C VAL A 178 5.41 -1.58 4.73
N ILE A 179 4.90 -2.81 4.74
CA ILE A 179 3.47 -3.09 4.57
C ILE A 179 3.00 -3.85 5.81
N GLN A 180 1.98 -3.30 6.48
CA GLN A 180 1.34 -3.92 7.62
C GLN A 180 -0.07 -4.35 7.24
N LEU A 181 -0.34 -5.64 7.42
CA LEU A 181 -1.65 -6.24 7.22
C LEU A 181 -2.22 -6.61 8.58
N THR A 182 -3.48 -6.26 8.82
CA THR A 182 -4.15 -6.59 10.08
C THR A 182 -5.59 -7.03 9.83
N THR A 183 -5.95 -8.20 10.34
CA THR A 183 -7.31 -8.73 10.27
C THR A 183 -7.78 -9.30 11.59
N ARG A 184 -9.09 -9.25 11.86
CA ARG A 184 -9.65 -9.82 13.11
C ARG A 184 -10.25 -11.21 12.89
N ARG A 185 -10.99 -11.40 11.81
CA ARG A 185 -11.67 -12.67 11.46
C ARG A 185 -11.65 -12.94 9.96
N GLY A 186 -10.70 -12.34 9.26
CA GLY A 186 -10.51 -12.49 7.83
C GLY A 186 -9.32 -13.37 7.51
N SER A 187 -8.84 -13.29 6.27
CA SER A 187 -7.61 -13.95 5.83
C SER A 187 -6.71 -12.94 5.14
N MET A 188 -5.41 -13.21 5.15
CA MET A 188 -4.40 -12.42 4.46
C MET A 188 -3.76 -13.30 3.40
N GLU A 189 -3.58 -12.76 2.20
CA GLU A 189 -3.01 -13.50 1.07
C GLU A 189 -2.00 -12.61 0.34
N LEU A 190 -0.76 -13.09 0.28
CA LEU A 190 0.33 -12.44 -0.44
C LEU A 190 0.41 -13.05 -1.83
N LEU A 191 0.30 -12.21 -2.86
CA LEU A 191 0.30 -12.70 -4.24
C LEU A 191 1.73 -13.06 -4.70
N PRO A 192 1.89 -13.96 -5.69
CA PRO A 192 3.18 -14.54 -6.04
C PRO A 192 4.26 -13.52 -6.46
N GLY A 193 3.90 -12.45 -7.16
CA GLY A 193 4.83 -11.39 -7.54
C GLY A 193 5.44 -10.70 -6.32
N LEU A 194 4.62 -10.42 -5.31
CA LEU A 194 5.07 -9.81 -4.06
C LEU A 194 6.02 -10.71 -3.28
N LEU A 195 5.72 -12.01 -3.17
CA LEU A 195 6.55 -12.97 -2.43
C LEU A 195 7.98 -13.07 -2.95
N LYS A 196 8.23 -12.69 -4.21
CA LYS A 196 9.58 -12.65 -4.81
C LYS A 196 10.43 -11.49 -4.30
N ILE A 197 9.80 -10.39 -3.86
CA ILE A 197 10.49 -9.14 -3.49
C ILE A 197 10.31 -8.75 -2.03
N ALA A 198 9.35 -9.35 -1.33
CA ALA A 198 9.05 -9.04 0.06
C ALA A 198 9.77 -9.99 1.02
N LYS A 199 10.20 -9.43 2.15
CA LYS A 199 10.66 -10.18 3.32
C LYS A 199 9.61 -10.08 4.42
N ILE A 200 9.11 -11.22 4.89
CA ILE A 200 8.21 -11.26 6.04
C ILE A 200 9.04 -10.99 7.31
N VAL A 201 8.67 -9.96 8.06
CA VAL A 201 9.33 -9.55 9.31
C VAL A 201 8.61 -10.14 10.51
N ASN A 202 7.28 -10.12 10.49
CA ASN A 202 6.43 -10.70 11.52
C ASN A 202 5.18 -11.31 10.87
N GLU A 203 4.73 -12.44 11.39
CA GLU A 203 3.53 -13.11 10.91
C GLU A 203 2.82 -13.77 12.09
N THR A 204 1.57 -13.40 12.26
CA THR A 204 0.62 -13.97 13.22
C THR A 204 -0.68 -14.23 12.49
N GLU A 205 -1.63 -14.91 13.14
CA GLU A 205 -2.96 -15.16 12.56
C GLU A 205 -3.69 -13.85 12.18
N THR A 206 -3.49 -12.79 12.95
CA THR A 206 -4.22 -11.51 12.81
C THR A 206 -3.38 -10.39 12.21
N GLU A 207 -2.07 -10.56 12.09
CA GLU A 207 -1.17 -9.49 11.68
C GLU A 207 0.01 -10.05 10.89
N THR A 208 0.33 -9.42 9.76
CA THR A 208 1.54 -9.70 8.98
C THR A 208 2.26 -8.39 8.71
N LEU A 209 3.55 -8.34 9.02
CA LEU A 209 4.44 -7.20 8.75
C LEU A 209 5.47 -7.60 7.69
N LEU A 210 5.49 -6.86 6.59
CA LEU A 210 6.37 -7.10 5.45
C LEU A 210 7.33 -5.92 5.28
N MET A 211 8.56 -6.22 4.87
CA MET A 211 9.53 -5.25 4.45
C MET A 211 9.91 -5.50 2.99
N ILE A 212 9.92 -4.43 2.19
CA ILE A 212 10.27 -4.47 0.77
C ILE A 212 11.48 -3.57 0.58
N ALA A 213 12.61 -4.19 0.29
CA ALA A 213 13.85 -3.49 0.02
C ALA A 213 14.04 -3.40 -1.50
N ASN A 214 14.22 -2.19 -2.00
CA ASN A 214 14.66 -1.99 -3.38
C ASN A 214 16.15 -1.61 -3.36
N PRO A 215 17.05 -2.42 -3.94
CA PRO A 215 18.49 -2.15 -3.91
C PRO A 215 18.84 -0.82 -4.61
N ARG A 216 17.98 -0.35 -5.52
CA ARG A 216 18.20 0.93 -6.22
C ARG A 216 17.98 2.15 -5.33
N THR A 217 17.17 2.03 -4.27
CA THR A 217 16.83 3.15 -3.36
C THR A 217 17.55 3.07 -2.01
N ALA A 218 18.37 2.04 -1.79
CA ALA A 218 19.05 1.79 -0.51
C ALA A 218 20.10 2.85 -0.14
N ALA A 219 20.59 3.63 -1.10
CA ALA A 219 21.70 4.55 -0.88
C ALA A 219 21.30 5.95 -0.36
N SER A 220 20.02 6.35 -0.40
CA SER A 220 19.68 7.80 -0.27
C SER A 220 18.54 8.20 0.67
N SER A 221 17.76 7.29 1.26
CA SER A 221 16.51 7.73 1.92
C SER A 221 16.32 7.22 3.36
N SER A 222 16.19 8.18 4.29
CA SER A 222 15.66 7.95 5.65
C SER A 222 14.12 7.83 5.66
N THR A 223 13.48 7.87 4.50
CA THR A 223 12.04 7.97 4.34
C THR A 223 11.54 6.78 3.52
N ALA A 224 11.03 5.78 4.22
CA ALA A 224 10.45 4.59 3.62
C ALA A 224 8.94 4.79 3.36
N ASN A 225 8.41 4.14 2.32
CA ASN A 225 6.97 4.07 2.11
C ASN A 225 6.31 3.23 3.22
N TYR A 226 5.04 3.51 3.52
CA TYR A 226 4.32 2.76 4.54
C TYR A 226 2.86 2.50 4.14
N CYS A 227 2.49 1.24 4.00
CA CYS A 227 1.11 0.86 3.71
C CYS A 227 0.53 0.10 4.90
N GLN A 228 -0.66 0.49 5.33
CA GLN A 228 -1.42 -0.18 6.37
C GLN A 228 -2.75 -0.62 5.78
N LEU A 229 -3.04 -1.92 5.87
CA LEU A 229 -4.30 -2.51 5.45
C LEU A 229 -4.97 -3.15 6.66
N TYR A 230 -6.22 -2.78 6.88
CA TYR A 230 -7.05 -3.34 7.94
C TYR A 230 -8.37 -3.87 7.39
N SER A 231 -8.73 -5.09 7.76
CA SER A 231 -10.09 -5.61 7.54
C SER A 231 -10.62 -6.35 8.76
N ARG A 232 -11.86 -6.08 9.18
CA ARG A 232 -12.42 -6.80 10.34
C ARG A 232 -12.84 -8.24 10.01
N PHE A 233 -13.46 -8.44 8.85
CA PHE A 233 -14.03 -9.73 8.45
C PHE A 233 -13.70 -10.14 7.01
N GLY A 234 -13.05 -9.27 6.25
CA GLY A 234 -12.77 -9.51 4.84
C GLY A 234 -11.37 -10.04 4.59
N LYS A 235 -11.05 -10.24 3.31
CA LYS A 235 -9.74 -10.71 2.88
C LYS A 235 -8.82 -9.55 2.57
N LEU A 236 -7.55 -9.67 2.94
CA LEU A 236 -6.49 -8.73 2.57
C LEU A 236 -5.62 -9.35 1.47
N TYR A 237 -5.40 -8.61 0.40
CA TYR A 237 -4.52 -9.00 -0.70
C TYR A 237 -3.44 -7.94 -0.91
N VAL A 238 -2.21 -8.39 -1.15
CA VAL A 238 -1.14 -7.51 -1.62
C VAL A 238 -0.42 -8.17 -2.78
N GLY A 239 -0.21 -7.41 -3.86
CA GLY A 239 0.49 -7.87 -5.05
C GLY A 239 1.31 -6.79 -5.72
N VAL A 240 2.05 -7.18 -6.76
CA VAL A 240 2.83 -6.29 -7.61
C VAL A 240 2.00 -5.90 -8.83
N LYS A 241 1.87 -4.59 -9.08
CA LYS A 241 1.17 -4.02 -10.22
C LYS A 241 1.72 -4.59 -11.53
N GLY A 242 0.82 -5.08 -12.38
CA GLY A 242 1.14 -5.62 -13.70
C GLY A 242 1.60 -7.09 -13.71
N GLU A 243 1.98 -7.65 -12.56
CA GLU A 243 2.30 -9.07 -12.44
C GLU A 243 1.18 -9.86 -11.80
N ASP A 244 0.70 -9.37 -10.66
CA ASP A 244 -0.32 -10.03 -9.89
C ASP A 244 -1.71 -9.54 -10.33
N LYS A 245 -2.67 -10.46 -10.33
CA LYS A 245 -4.07 -10.17 -10.60
C LYS A 245 -4.90 -10.82 -9.51
N LEU A 246 -5.90 -10.09 -9.01
CA LEU A 246 -6.95 -10.74 -8.24
C LEU A 246 -7.70 -11.65 -9.20
N LEU A 247 -7.72 -12.94 -8.88
CA LEU A 247 -8.64 -13.83 -9.57
C LEU A 247 -10.05 -13.32 -9.31
N PRO A 248 -10.87 -13.15 -10.36
CA PRO A 248 -12.26 -12.79 -10.17
C PRO A 248 -12.86 -13.81 -9.20
N LYS A 249 -13.58 -13.32 -8.19
CA LYS A 249 -14.27 -14.18 -7.23
C LYS A 249 -15.07 -15.19 -8.04
N GLU A 250 -14.66 -16.46 -8.00
CA GLU A 250 -15.37 -17.47 -8.77
C GLU A 250 -16.85 -17.38 -8.41
N PRO A 251 -17.75 -17.46 -9.41
CA PRO A 251 -19.17 -17.50 -9.14
C PRO A 251 -19.40 -18.58 -8.08
N GLY A 252 -20.05 -18.19 -6.97
CA GLY A 252 -20.24 -19.09 -5.84
C GLY A 252 -20.87 -20.40 -6.30
N LYS A 253 -20.72 -21.48 -5.53
CA LYS A 253 -21.29 -22.80 -5.87
C LYS A 253 -22.77 -22.72 -6.29
N TRP A 254 -23.53 -21.80 -5.70
CA TRP A 254 -24.92 -21.48 -6.08
C TRP A 254 -25.08 -20.89 -7.47
N ALA A 255 -24.20 -19.99 -7.90
CA ALA A 255 -24.23 -19.45 -9.25
C ALA A 255 -23.85 -20.53 -10.28
N LYS A 256 -22.87 -21.39 -9.97
CA LYS A 256 -22.57 -22.58 -10.79
C LYS A 256 -23.76 -23.56 -10.85
N PHE A 257 -24.46 -23.75 -9.73
CA PHE A 257 -25.65 -24.60 -9.67
C PHE A 257 -26.85 -24.01 -10.43
N ALA A 258 -27.10 -22.70 -10.32
CA ALA A 258 -28.13 -22.01 -11.10
C ALA A 258 -27.86 -22.09 -12.61
N GLN A 259 -26.59 -21.97 -13.00
CA GLN A 259 -26.15 -22.19 -14.38
C GLN A 259 -26.39 -23.63 -14.85
N TYR A 260 -26.17 -24.62 -13.98
CA TYR A 260 -26.45 -26.03 -14.27
C TYR A 260 -27.95 -26.32 -14.44
N LEU A 261 -28.82 -25.63 -13.70
CA LEU A 261 -30.28 -25.78 -13.83
C LEU A 261 -30.87 -25.07 -15.07
N GLY A 262 -30.03 -24.49 -15.94
CA GLY A 262 -30.51 -23.72 -17.09
C GLY A 262 -31.30 -22.47 -16.70
N VAL A 263 -31.25 -22.07 -15.42
CA VAL A 263 -31.85 -20.83 -14.95
C VAL A 263 -30.91 -19.71 -15.37
N HIS A 264 -31.16 -19.16 -16.57
CA HIS A 264 -30.61 -17.88 -16.96
C HIS A 264 -31.13 -16.84 -15.96
N MET A 265 -30.39 -16.61 -14.88
CA MET A 265 -30.56 -15.42 -14.09
C MET A 265 -30.10 -14.26 -14.96
N ASN A 266 -31.06 -13.64 -15.66
CA ASN A 266 -30.84 -12.35 -16.29
C ASN A 266 -30.36 -11.41 -15.19
N SER A 267 -29.04 -11.20 -15.17
CA SER A 267 -28.39 -10.14 -14.42
C SER A 267 -28.94 -8.83 -14.95
N SER A 268 -30.09 -8.46 -14.40
CA SER A 268 -30.74 -7.21 -14.67
C SER A 268 -29.87 -6.18 -13.99
N SER A 269 -28.82 -5.75 -14.70
CA SER A 269 -28.17 -4.49 -14.41
C SER A 269 -29.27 -3.44 -14.50
N VAL A 270 -29.78 -3.02 -13.34
CA VAL A 270 -30.76 -1.95 -13.25
C VAL A 270 -30.05 -0.70 -13.76
N SER A 271 -30.19 -0.45 -15.07
CA SER A 271 -29.80 0.79 -15.69
C SER A 271 -30.84 1.80 -15.23
N ILE A 272 -30.53 2.56 -14.18
CA ILE A 272 -31.36 3.69 -13.76
C ILE A 272 -31.18 4.75 -14.85
N ASN A 273 -32.09 4.75 -15.83
CA ASN A 273 -32.21 5.85 -16.78
C ASN A 273 -32.61 7.10 -16.00
N SER A 274 -31.67 8.03 -15.83
CA SER A 274 -31.92 9.38 -15.34
C SER A 274 -32.64 10.19 -16.43
N HIS A 275 -33.98 10.10 -16.45
CA HIS A 275 -34.79 11.07 -17.17
C HIS A 275 -34.81 12.40 -16.40
N GLY A 276 -34.15 13.41 -17.00
CA GLY A 276 -34.70 14.73 -17.30
C GLY A 276 -35.18 15.63 -16.16
N SER A 277 -34.61 16.85 -16.12
CA SER A 277 -35.37 18.07 -15.84
C SER A 277 -34.73 19.24 -16.58
N THR A 278 -35.30 19.55 -17.74
CA THR A 278 -35.25 20.86 -18.40
C THR A 278 -36.12 21.83 -17.63
N SER A 279 -35.54 22.94 -17.20
CA SER A 279 -36.20 24.23 -16.97
C SER A 279 -35.12 25.30 -16.90
#